data_AF-A0A9N9BA75-F1
#
_entry.id   AF-A0A9N9BA75-F1
#
_cell.length_a   1.000
_cell.length_b   1.000
_cell.length_c   1.000
_cell.angle_alpha   90.00
_cell.angle_beta   90.00
_cell.angle_gamma   90.00
#
_symmetry.space_group_name_H-M   'P 1'
#
loop_
_entity.id
_entity.type
_entity.pdbx_description
1 polymer ?
#
loop_
_entity_poly.entity_id
_entity_poly.type
_entity_poly.pdbx_seq_one_letter_code
_entity_poly.pdbx_strand_id
1 'polypeptide(L)'
;MPVLIVSPDTVWVDQHGIAAYNAVMDHFATHGLAPNQRRDENSRCIFHFRTKAELYTVRDAIHNLAPNAFCIPPSLRAQHPNAQQVPVGIAWIVSKVGVRDSDFGEDVNFFHI
;
A
#
# COMPACT_ATOMS: atom_id res chain seq x y z
N MET A 1 11.25 4.92 -8.29
CA MET A 1 9.78 4.84 -8.30
C MET A 1 9.37 3.65 -7.45
N PRO A 2 8.68 3.86 -6.32
CA PRO A 2 8.16 2.76 -5.53
C PRO A 2 6.92 2.14 -6.18
N VAL A 3 6.75 0.84 -5.95
CA VAL A 3 5.57 0.08 -6.36
C VAL A 3 4.91 -0.47 -5.10
N LEU A 4 3.61 -0.28 -4.97
CA LEU A 4 2.79 -0.94 -3.95
C LEU A 4 2.14 -2.16 -4.60
N ILE A 5 2.25 -3.32 -3.98
CA ILE A 5 1.57 -4.55 -4.39
C ILE A 5 0.59 -4.91 -3.27
N VAL A 6 -0.66 -5.18 -3.61
CA VAL A 6 -1.68 -5.62 -2.65
C VAL A 6 -2.28 -6.94 -3.12
N SER A 7 -2.11 -7.99 -2.34
CA SER A 7 -2.85 -9.24 -2.54
C SER A 7 -4.09 -9.27 -1.65
N PRO A 8 -5.25 -9.74 -2.13
CA PRO A 8 -6.47 -9.78 -1.33
C PRO A 8 -6.31 -10.68 -0.10
N ASP A 9 -6.90 -10.25 1.01
CA ASP A 9 -7.17 -11.13 2.15
C ASP A 9 -8.54 -11.77 1.96
N THR A 10 -8.59 -13.09 1.84
CA THR A 10 -9.84 -13.80 1.56
C THR A 10 -10.87 -13.63 2.66
N VAL A 11 -10.45 -13.53 3.93
CA VAL A 11 -11.37 -13.32 5.06
C VAL A 11 -12.04 -11.96 4.96
N TRP A 12 -11.28 -10.93 4.56
CA TRP A 12 -11.86 -9.61 4.34
C TRP A 12 -12.82 -9.60 3.15
N VAL A 13 -12.44 -10.25 2.05
CA VAL A 13 -13.29 -10.34 0.85
C VAL A 13 -14.58 -11.12 1.15
N ASP A 14 -14.53 -12.17 1.96
CA ASP A 14 -15.73 -12.91 2.38
C ASP A 14 -16.66 -12.06 3.25
N GLN A 15 -16.11 -11.15 4.06
CA GLN A 15 -16.87 -10.23 4.92
C GLN A 15 -17.52 -9.07 4.17
N HIS A 16 -16.80 -8.47 3.21
CA HIS A 16 -17.21 -7.21 2.57
C HIS A 16 -17.59 -7.36 1.09
N GLY A 17 -17.21 -8.48 0.47
CA GLY A 17 -17.46 -8.80 -0.93
C GLY A 17 -16.39 -8.27 -1.89
N ILE A 18 -16.27 -8.94 -3.05
CA ILE A 18 -15.30 -8.57 -4.10
C ILE A 18 -15.54 -7.18 -4.69
N ALA A 19 -16.80 -6.72 -4.71
CA ALA A 19 -17.14 -5.37 -5.17
C ALA A 19 -16.55 -4.29 -4.25
N ALA A 20 -16.61 -4.49 -2.93
CA ALA A 20 -15.99 -3.58 -1.97
C ALA A 20 -14.46 -3.61 -2.08
N TYR A 21 -13.86 -4.78 -2.27
CA TYR A 21 -12.43 -4.91 -2.55
C TYR A 21 -12.01 -4.10 -3.77
N ASN A 22 -12.72 -4.28 -4.89
CA ASN A 22 -12.44 -3.56 -6.13
C ASN A 22 -12.60 -2.05 -5.96
N ALA A 23 -13.58 -1.57 -5.20
CA ALA A 23 -13.75 -0.15 -4.90
C ALA A 23 -12.53 0.43 -4.14
N VAL A 24 -12.02 -0.29 -3.13
CA VAL A 24 -10.81 0.12 -2.40
C VAL A 24 -9.60 0.15 -3.33
N MET A 25 -9.41 -0.87 -4.17
CA MET A 25 -8.31 -0.90 -5.15
C MET A 25 -8.44 0.21 -6.20
N ASP A 26 -9.66 0.53 -6.63
CA ASP A 26 -9.94 1.63 -7.56
C ASP A 26 -9.62 2.98 -6.91
N HIS A 27 -9.81 3.14 -5.59
CA HIS A 27 -9.30 4.32 -4.86
C HIS A 27 -7.77 4.38 -4.90
N PHE A 28 -7.05 3.28 -4.64
CA PHE A 28 -5.58 3.25 -4.78
C PHE A 28 -5.13 3.61 -6.19
N ALA A 29 -5.86 3.15 -7.21
CA ALA A 29 -5.53 3.37 -8.60
C ALA A 29 -5.75 4.82 -9.07
N THR A 30 -6.76 5.53 -8.53
CA THR A 30 -7.24 6.80 -9.10
C THR A 30 -7.09 8.02 -8.18
N HIS A 31 -6.88 7.83 -6.88
CA HIS A 31 -6.88 8.96 -5.93
C HIS A 31 -5.84 10.03 -6.29
N GLY A 32 -6.30 11.27 -6.44
CA GLY A 32 -5.48 12.44 -6.75
C GLY A 32 -4.99 12.50 -8.21
N LEU A 33 -5.50 11.66 -9.10
CA LEU A 33 -5.19 11.69 -10.53
C LEU A 33 -6.27 12.42 -11.34
N ALA A 34 -5.92 12.86 -12.55
CA ALA A 34 -6.90 13.41 -13.48
C ALA A 34 -7.93 12.33 -13.90
N PRO A 35 -9.12 12.73 -14.40
CA PRO A 35 -10.11 11.78 -14.90
C PRO A 35 -9.51 10.80 -15.92
N ASN A 36 -9.92 9.54 -15.85
CA ASN A 36 -9.45 8.43 -16.70
C ASN A 36 -7.96 8.06 -16.55
N GLN A 37 -7.23 8.65 -15.60
CA GLN A 37 -5.89 8.19 -15.26
C GLN A 37 -5.91 7.18 -14.12
N ARG A 38 -5.06 6.17 -14.26
CA ARG A 38 -4.84 5.14 -13.25
C ARG A 38 -3.36 4.85 -13.11
N ARG A 39 -2.94 4.43 -11.92
CA ARG A 39 -1.55 4.04 -11.64
C ARG A 39 -1.32 2.54 -11.58
N ASP A 40 -2.31 1.74 -11.94
CA ASP A 40 -2.31 0.28 -11.77
C ASP A 40 -2.49 -0.51 -13.07
N GLU A 41 -2.60 0.18 -14.21
CA GLU A 41 -2.90 -0.44 -15.51
C GLU A 41 -4.13 -1.37 -15.46
N ASN A 42 -5.13 -1.03 -14.64
CA ASN A 42 -6.33 -1.83 -14.34
C ASN A 42 -6.08 -3.17 -13.64
N SER A 43 -4.87 -3.42 -13.12
CA SER A 43 -4.55 -4.65 -12.41
C SER A 43 -5.26 -4.81 -11.06
N ARG A 44 -5.64 -3.70 -10.39
CA ARG A 44 -6.17 -3.67 -9.02
C ARG A 44 -5.30 -4.41 -7.99
N CYS A 45 -4.00 -4.49 -8.25
CA CYS A 45 -3.05 -5.25 -7.45
C CYS A 45 -1.68 -4.56 -7.39
N ILE A 46 -1.21 -4.03 -8.52
CA ILE A 46 0.12 -3.41 -8.64
C ILE A 46 -0.07 -1.92 -8.91
N PHE A 47 0.43 -1.06 -8.03
CA PHE A 47 0.26 0.39 -8.11
C PHE A 47 1.60 1.10 -8.18
N HIS A 48 1.78 1.93 -9.20
CA HIS A 48 3.03 2.64 -9.47
C HIS A 48 2.98 4.07 -8.93
N PHE A 49 3.99 4.46 -8.16
CA PHE A 49 4.08 5.81 -7.61
C PHE A 49 5.37 6.49 -8.05
N ARG A 50 5.35 7.82 -8.16
CA ARG A 50 6.53 8.62 -8.48
C ARG A 50 7.49 8.63 -7.29
N THR A 51 6.97 8.82 -6.09
CA THR A 51 7.75 8.92 -4.84
C THR A 51 7.10 8.14 -3.70
N LYS A 52 7.86 7.85 -2.63
CA LYS A 52 7.31 7.27 -1.41
C LYS A 52 6.33 8.20 -0.70
N ALA A 53 6.57 9.51 -0.79
CA ALA A 53 5.67 10.52 -0.24
C ALA A 53 4.30 10.45 -0.92
N GLU A 54 4.23 10.36 -2.25
CA GLU A 54 2.97 10.19 -2.98
C GLU A 54 2.24 8.91 -2.56
N LEU A 55 2.96 7.80 -2.43
CA LEU A 55 2.39 6.53 -1.95
C LEU A 55 1.75 6.68 -0.58
N TYR A 56 2.46 7.25 0.40
CA TYR A 56 1.94 7.41 1.76
C TYR A 56 0.77 8.40 1.82
N THR A 57 0.84 9.52 1.09
CA THR A 57 -0.30 10.45 0.99
C THR A 57 -1.55 9.75 0.46
N VAL A 58 -1.43 8.92 -0.57
CA VAL A 58 -2.56 8.17 -1.14
C VAL A 58 -3.08 7.13 -0.13
N ARG A 59 -2.19 6.37 0.52
CA ARG A 59 -2.58 5.40 1.54
C ARG A 59 -3.36 6.05 2.67
N ASP A 60 -2.86 7.16 3.19
CA ASP A 60 -3.47 7.87 4.32
C ASP A 60 -4.81 8.50 3.93
N ALA A 61 -4.95 8.99 2.69
CA ALA A 61 -6.24 9.44 2.17
C ALA A 61 -7.25 8.29 2.05
N ILE A 62 -6.80 7.11 1.61
CA ILE A 62 -7.66 5.93 1.50
C ILE A 62 -8.05 5.39 2.88
N HIS A 63 -7.18 5.51 3.88
CA HIS A 63 -7.54 5.21 5.27
C HIS A 63 -8.74 6.05 5.75
N ASN A 64 -8.84 7.30 5.31
CA ASN A 64 -9.99 8.15 5.63
C ASN A 64 -11.25 7.80 4.80
N LEU A 65 -11.09 7.37 3.55
CA LEU A 65 -12.21 7.04 2.65
C LEU A 65 -12.80 5.64 2.89
N ALA A 66 -11.95 4.68 3.23
CA ALA A 66 -12.29 3.27 3.41
C ALA A 66 -11.64 2.74 4.69
N PRO A 67 -12.06 3.20 5.88
CA PRO A 67 -11.43 2.82 7.16
C PRO A 67 -11.53 1.31 7.42
N ASN A 68 -12.58 0.64 6.93
CA ASN A 68 -12.73 -0.81 7.02
C ASN A 68 -11.71 -1.59 6.16
N ALA A 69 -10.98 -0.96 5.24
CA ALA A 69 -9.90 -1.61 4.50
C ALA A 69 -8.63 -1.82 5.36
N PHE A 70 -8.55 -1.18 6.52
CA PHE A 70 -7.41 -1.23 7.42
C PHE A 70 -7.81 -1.94 8.72
N CYS A 71 -6.88 -2.68 9.30
CA CYS A 71 -7.12 -3.33 10.58
C CYS A 71 -6.57 -2.50 11.75
N ILE A 72 -7.20 -2.65 12.91
CA ILE A 72 -6.63 -2.14 14.15
C ILE A 72 -5.33 -2.88 14.52
N PRO A 73 -4.39 -2.19 15.20
CA PRO A 73 -3.16 -2.80 15.69
C PRO A 73 -3.44 -4.04 16.57
N PRO A 74 -2.59 -5.08 16.53
CA PRO A 74 -2.76 -6.28 17.36
C PRO A 74 -2.96 -5.99 18.84
N SER A 75 -2.26 -4.98 19.38
CA SER A 75 -2.36 -4.54 20.78
C SER A 75 -3.74 -4.06 21.20
N LEU A 76 -4.58 -3.62 20.25
CA LEU A 76 -5.92 -3.07 20.51
C LEU A 76 -7.05 -4.08 20.27
N ARG A 77 -6.76 -5.25 19.68
CA ARG A 77 -7.79 -6.23 19.26
C ARG A 77 -8.61 -6.76 20.42
N ALA A 78 -7.98 -7.03 21.57
CA ALA A 78 -8.68 -7.53 22.75
C ALA A 78 -9.66 -6.49 23.33
N GLN A 79 -9.38 -5.19 23.20
CA GLN A 79 -10.21 -4.10 23.71
C GLN A 79 -11.36 -3.74 22.75
N HIS A 80 -11.19 -4.05 21.45
CA HIS A 80 -12.14 -3.71 20.41
C HIS A 80 -12.47 -4.93 19.54
N PRO A 81 -13.14 -5.96 20.08
CA PRO A 81 -13.42 -7.20 19.35
C PRO A 81 -14.28 -6.97 18.09
N ASN A 82 -15.14 -5.95 18.11
CA ASN A 82 -16.03 -5.60 17.00
C ASN A 82 -15.39 -4.66 15.96
N ALA A 83 -14.16 -4.20 16.18
CA ALA A 83 -13.45 -3.38 15.19
C ALA A 83 -12.91 -4.26 14.05
N GLN A 84 -12.54 -3.64 12.93
CA GLN A 84 -11.94 -4.35 11.80
C GLN A 84 -10.59 -4.97 12.22
N GLN A 85 -10.53 -6.30 12.31
CA GLN A 85 -9.33 -7.01 12.76
C GLN A 85 -8.43 -7.49 11.61
N VAL A 86 -8.99 -7.61 10.41
CA VAL A 86 -8.32 -8.12 9.20
C VAL A 86 -8.21 -6.99 8.17
N PRO A 87 -7.05 -6.72 7.56
CA PRO A 87 -6.95 -5.70 6.52
C PRO A 87 -7.56 -6.19 5.20
N VAL A 88 -7.78 -5.29 4.24
CA VAL A 88 -8.25 -5.63 2.88
C VAL A 88 -7.32 -6.59 2.14
N GLY A 89 -6.05 -6.61 2.53
CA GLY A 89 -5.03 -7.41 1.89
C GLY A 89 -3.67 -7.29 2.56
N ILE A 90 -2.73 -8.08 2.05
CA ILE A 90 -1.31 -7.99 2.39
C ILE A 90 -0.68 -7.02 1.42
N ALA A 91 0.10 -6.07 1.94
CA ALA A 91 0.75 -5.03 1.15
C ALA A 91 2.27 -5.16 1.18
N TRP A 92 2.91 -5.03 0.02
CA TRP A 92 4.35 -4.93 -0.12
C TRP A 92 4.72 -3.62 -0.82
N ILE A 93 5.78 -2.97 -0.34
CA ILE A 93 6.35 -1.79 -0.99
C ILE A 93 7.70 -2.17 -1.58
N VAL A 94 7.77 -2.26 -2.90
CA VAL A 94 9.03 -2.44 -3.62
C VAL A 94 9.63 -1.08 -3.88
N SER A 95 10.77 -0.80 -3.23
CA SER A 95 11.57 0.39 -3.49
C SER A 95 12.72 0.01 -4.42
N LYS A 96 12.88 0.71 -5.55
CA LYS A 96 14.10 0.58 -6.35
C LYS A 96 15.28 1.14 -5.54
N VAL A 97 16.25 0.31 -5.21
CA VAL A 97 17.51 0.70 -4.54
C VAL A 97 18.57 0.82 -5.63
N GLY A 98 19.24 1.98 -5.71
CA GLY A 98 20.27 2.30 -6.71
C GLY A 98 19.69 2.55 -8.11
N VAL A 99 19.76 3.78 -8.60
CA VAL A 99 19.52 4.06 -10.02
C VAL A 99 20.85 4.14 -10.78
N ARG A 100 21.93 4.55 -10.10
CA ARG A 100 23.29 4.64 -10.66
C ARG A 100 24.34 4.16 -9.66
N ASP A 101 25.47 3.65 -10.17
CA ASP A 101 26.66 3.31 -9.37
C ASP A 101 27.22 4.51 -8.59
N SER A 102 26.85 5.74 -8.95
CA SER A 102 27.20 6.97 -8.21
C SER A 102 26.37 7.20 -6.94
N ASP A 103 25.26 6.47 -6.75
CA ASP A 103 24.34 6.66 -5.63
C ASP A 103 24.75 5.84 -4.38
N PHE A 104 25.83 5.06 -4.49
CA PHE A 104 26.43 4.28 -3.41
C PHE A 104 27.94 4.16 -3.66
N GLY A 105 28.73 4.01 -2.60
CA GLY A 105 30.18 3.92 -2.71
C GLY A 105 30.74 3.09 -1.56
N GLU A 106 31.94 2.55 -1.76
CA GLU A 106 32.67 1.82 -0.73
C GLU A 106 33.13 2.81 0.36
N ASP A 107 32.75 2.57 1.61
CA ASP A 107 33.24 3.35 2.76
C ASP A 107 34.59 2.77 3.20
N VAL A 108 35.67 3.43 2.80
CA VAL A 108 37.05 3.08 3.16
C VAL A 108 37.38 3.27 4.66
N ASN A 109 36.44 3.73 5.49
CA ASN A 109 36.64 3.86 6.94
C ASN A 109 35.86 2.81 7.76
N PHE A 110 34.95 2.04 7.18
CA PHE A 110 34.28 0.95 7.89
C PHE A 110 35.11 -0.34 7.79
N PHE A 111 35.97 -0.50 8.80
CA PHE A 111 36.88 -1.63 9.07
C PHE A 111 38.12 -1.75 8.18
N HIS A 112 39.06 -0.80 8.33
CA HIS A 112 40.47 -1.21 8.37
C HIS A 112 40.72 -1.82 9.76
N ILE A 113 40.82 -3.16 9.84
CA ILE A 113 41.59 -3.83 10.91
C ILE A 113 43.04 -3.90 10.42
#